data_AF-A0A359LIN8-F1
#
_entry.id   AF-A0A359LIN8-F1
#
_cell.length_a   1.000
_cell.length_b   1.000
_cell.length_c   1.000
_cell.angle_alpha   90.00
_cell.angle_beta   90.00
_cell.angle_gamma   90.00
#
_symmetry.space_group_name_H-M   'P 1'
#
loop_
_entity.id
_entity.type
_entity.pdbx_description
1 polymer ?
#
loop_
_entity_poly.entity_id
_entity_poly.type
_entity_poly.pdbx_seq_one_letter_code
_entity_poly.pdbx_strand_id
1 'polypeptide(L)'
;MVEDIDIKEETKIQNFQDLRIWQEGIKVVKKIYRLTPSFPKEEMYGLASQMRRCAVSIPSNIAEGFKRFHNNEFRQFLYITLGSCAELETQLLIADELDYIDTKSKENIIEDLNHISRMIYNLIKRL
;
A
#
# COMPACT_ATOMS: atom_id res chain seq x y z
N MET A 1 25.23 -16.86 -37.24
CA MET A 1 24.06 -16.00 -36.93
C MET A 1 23.51 -16.50 -35.61
N VAL A 2 23.93 -15.85 -34.52
CA VAL A 2 23.47 -16.15 -33.17
C VAL A 2 22.31 -15.21 -32.94
N GLU A 3 21.09 -15.75 -32.90
CA GLU A 3 19.96 -15.02 -32.33
C GLU A 3 19.97 -15.32 -30.84
N ASP A 4 20.68 -14.46 -30.10
CA ASP A 4 20.55 -14.37 -28.66
C ASP A 4 19.14 -13.84 -28.35
N ILE A 5 18.22 -14.78 -28.14
CA ILE A 5 16.91 -14.49 -27.56
C ILE A 5 17.18 -14.10 -26.11
N ASP A 6 17.08 -12.80 -25.86
CA ASP A 6 17.10 -12.18 -24.54
C ASP A 6 15.89 -12.68 -23.73
N ILE A 7 16.05 -13.85 -23.09
CA ILE A 7 15.10 -14.40 -22.13
C ILE A 7 15.16 -13.46 -20.93
N LYS A 8 14.19 -12.54 -20.84
CA LYS A 8 13.92 -11.77 -19.63
C LYS A 8 13.80 -12.76 -18.46
N GLU A 9 14.82 -12.82 -17.61
CA GLU A 9 14.75 -13.56 -16.35
C GLU A 9 13.50 -13.12 -15.60
N GLU A 10 12.55 -14.03 -15.40
CA GLU A 10 11.49 -13.82 -14.42
C GLU A 10 12.16 -13.61 -13.06
N THR A 11 12.02 -12.41 -12.51
CA THR A 11 12.65 -12.04 -11.24
C THR A 11 12.17 -12.99 -10.15
N LYS A 12 13.04 -13.92 -9.74
CA LYS A 12 12.77 -14.87 -8.68
C LYS A 12 12.54 -14.10 -7.38
N ILE A 13 11.34 -14.20 -6.81
CA ILE A 13 11.00 -13.61 -5.51
C ILE A 13 11.82 -14.33 -4.43
N GLN A 14 12.75 -13.61 -3.79
CA GLN A 14 13.56 -14.12 -2.68
C GLN A 14 13.19 -13.45 -1.36
N ASN A 15 12.74 -12.19 -1.42
CA ASN A 15 12.37 -11.42 -0.25
C ASN A 15 11.08 -10.62 -0.48
N PHE A 16 10.48 -10.13 0.60
CA PHE A 16 9.24 -9.35 0.50
C PHE A 16 9.43 -8.05 -0.29
N GLN A 17 10.64 -7.50 -0.34
CA GLN A 17 10.95 -6.31 -1.14
C GLN A 17 10.84 -6.54 -2.66
N ASP A 18 10.90 -7.80 -3.10
CA ASP A 18 10.71 -8.16 -4.51
C ASP A 18 9.22 -8.14 -4.89
N LEU A 19 8.32 -8.15 -3.89
CA LEU A 19 6.88 -8.08 -4.13
C LEU A 19 6.48 -6.69 -4.59
N ARG A 20 5.91 -6.59 -5.78
CA ARG A 20 5.39 -5.32 -6.30
C ARG A 20 4.33 -4.70 -5.37
N ILE A 21 3.48 -5.50 -4.72
CA ILE A 21 2.51 -4.99 -3.73
C ILE A 21 3.17 -4.28 -2.55
N TRP A 22 4.36 -4.73 -2.12
CA TRP A 22 5.13 -4.09 -1.07
C TRP A 22 5.73 -2.77 -1.56
N GLN A 23 6.30 -2.78 -2.76
CA GLN A 23 6.91 -1.59 -3.38
C GLN A 23 5.88 -0.47 -3.59
N GLU A 24 4.68 -0.80 -4.08
CA GLU A 24 3.57 0.16 -4.20
C GLU A 24 3.12 0.66 -2.81
N GLY A 25 3.06 -0.22 -1.81
CA GLY A 25 2.78 0.18 -0.42
C GLY A 25 3.78 1.22 0.10
N ILE A 26 5.08 1.07 -0.19
CA ILE A 26 6.11 2.07 0.17
C ILE A 26 5.87 3.42 -0.54
N LYS A 27 5.38 3.42 -1.79
CA LYS A 27 5.03 4.67 -2.48
C LYS A 27 3.86 5.37 -1.79
N VAL A 28 2.83 4.64 -1.39
CA VAL A 28 1.70 5.18 -0.61
C VAL A 28 2.18 5.79 0.71
N VAL A 29 3.06 5.10 1.46
CA VAL A 29 3.67 5.67 2.68
C VAL A 29 4.32 7.02 2.40
N LYS A 30 5.14 7.12 1.35
CA LYS A 30 5.80 8.38 0.97
C LYS A 30 4.79 9.47 0.62
N LYS A 31 3.72 9.15 -0.11
CA LYS A 31 2.66 10.12 -0.45
C LYS A 31 1.95 10.64 0.81
N ILE A 32 1.56 9.76 1.73
CA ILE A 32 0.87 10.15 2.97
C ILE A 32 1.77 10.99 3.91
N TYR A 33 3.04 10.64 4.05
CA TYR A 33 3.98 11.42 4.85
C TYR A 33 4.28 12.80 4.25
N ARG A 34 4.15 12.96 2.93
CA ARG A 34 4.27 14.26 2.25
C ARG A 34 2.99 15.08 2.29
N LEU A 35 1.83 14.42 2.31
CA LEU A 35 0.52 15.05 2.31
C LEU A 35 0.17 15.63 3.70
N THR A 36 0.28 14.81 4.73
CA THR A 36 -0.18 15.14 6.09
C THR A 36 0.50 16.31 6.82
N PRO A 37 1.70 16.81 6.44
CA PRO A 37 2.23 18.07 6.96
C PRO A 37 1.41 19.32 6.59
N SER A 38 0.51 19.23 5.61
CA SER A 38 -0.38 20.35 5.22
C SER A 38 -1.59 20.53 6.14
N PHE A 39 -1.83 19.59 7.06
CA PHE A 39 -3.01 19.60 7.92
C PHE A 39 -2.87 20.66 9.03
N PRO A 40 -3.99 21.08 9.66
CA PRO A 40 -3.95 21.87 10.88
C PRO A 40 -3.09 21.22 11.97
N LYS A 41 -2.43 22.02 12.81
CA LYS A 41 -1.49 21.50 13.83
C LYS A 41 -2.18 20.61 14.85
N GLU A 42 -3.44 20.90 15.14
CA GLU A 42 -4.30 20.17 16.06
C GLU A 42 -4.53 18.73 15.59
N GLU A 43 -4.49 18.47 14.28
CA GLU A 43 -4.65 17.15 13.68
C GLU A 43 -3.37 16.31 13.65
N MET A 44 -2.24 16.86 14.11
CA MET A 44 -0.95 16.15 14.12
C MET A 44 -1.02 14.80 14.85
N TYR A 45 -1.72 14.76 15.99
CA TYR A 45 -2.00 13.54 16.76
C TYR A 45 -3.37 12.93 16.45
N GLY A 46 -4.22 13.65 15.72
CA GLY A 46 -5.50 13.20 15.20
C GLY A 46 -5.34 12.46 13.88
N LEU A 47 -6.04 12.94 12.84
CA LEU A 47 -6.18 12.31 11.53
C LEU A 47 -4.83 12.06 10.86
N ALA A 48 -3.88 13.02 10.95
CA ALA A 48 -2.56 12.86 10.35
C ALA A 48 -1.80 11.66 10.92
N SER A 49 -1.91 11.41 12.23
CA SER A 49 -1.24 10.27 12.87
C SER A 49 -1.89 8.94 12.47
N GLN A 50 -3.22 8.91 12.35
CA GLN A 50 -3.96 7.71 11.96
C GLN A 50 -3.63 7.32 10.52
N MET A 51 -3.67 8.27 9.59
CA MET A 51 -3.32 8.05 8.19
C MET A 51 -1.91 7.50 8.01
N ARG A 52 -0.93 8.07 8.74
CA ARG A 52 0.46 7.58 8.70
C ARG A 52 0.56 6.13 9.20
N ARG A 53 -0.17 5.77 10.26
CA ARG A 53 -0.20 4.38 10.77
C ARG A 53 -0.84 3.43 9.75
N CYS A 54 -1.99 3.76 9.19
CA CYS A 54 -2.64 2.95 8.17
C CYS A 54 -1.73 2.76 6.94
N ALA A 55 -1.09 3.84 6.47
CA ALA A 55 -0.15 3.78 5.36
C ALA A 55 1.03 2.85 5.65
N VAL A 56 1.67 2.97 6.82
CA VAL A 56 2.81 2.12 7.22
C VAL A 56 2.39 0.66 7.40
N SER A 57 1.17 0.43 7.88
CA SER A 57 0.58 -0.90 8.06
C SER A 57 0.51 -1.69 6.75
N ILE A 58 0.30 -1.03 5.60
CA ILE A 58 0.19 -1.69 4.28
C ILE A 58 1.45 -2.52 3.95
N PRO A 59 2.65 -1.93 3.77
CA PRO A 59 3.86 -2.69 3.48
C PRO A 59 4.33 -3.54 4.67
N SER A 60 4.03 -3.15 5.91
CA SER A 60 4.44 -3.90 7.10
C SER A 60 3.73 -5.26 7.17
N ASN A 61 2.41 -5.30 6.98
CA ASN A 61 1.66 -6.55 6.97
C ASN A 61 2.04 -7.45 5.79
N ILE A 62 2.34 -6.89 4.62
CA ILE A 62 2.84 -7.67 3.47
C ILE A 62 4.18 -8.34 3.83
N ALA A 63 5.11 -7.59 4.42
CA ALA A 63 6.41 -8.11 4.81
C ALA A 63 6.30 -9.19 5.90
N GLU A 64 5.48 -8.93 6.92
CA GLU A 64 5.27 -9.88 8.02
C GLU A 64 4.63 -11.18 7.50
N GLY A 65 3.55 -11.07 6.72
CA GLY A 65 2.87 -12.22 6.14
C GLY A 65 3.78 -13.06 5.23
N PHE A 66 4.60 -12.41 4.40
CA PHE A 66 5.56 -13.12 3.55
C PHE A 66 6.58 -13.94 4.38
N LYS A 67 6.99 -13.43 5.55
CA LYS A 67 7.95 -14.11 6.44
C LYS A 67 7.32 -15.23 7.29
N ARG A 68 6.02 -15.49 7.17
CA ARG A 68 5.37 -16.65 7.81
C ARG A 68 5.61 -17.97 7.07
N PHE A 69 6.07 -17.92 5.82
CA PHE A 69 6.38 -19.11 4.99
C PHE A 69 5.21 -20.10 4.77
N HIS A 70 3.98 -19.68 5.06
CA HIS A 70 2.75 -20.47 4.87
C HIS A 70 1.66 -19.65 4.17
N ASN A 71 1.07 -20.19 3.10
CA ASN A 71 0.11 -19.46 2.27
C ASN A 71 -1.14 -19.01 3.03
N ASN A 72 -1.66 -19.83 3.95
CA ASN A 72 -2.84 -19.48 4.76
C ASN A 72 -2.58 -18.29 5.68
N GLU A 73 -1.42 -18.26 6.34
CA GLU A 73 -1.03 -17.11 7.17
C GLU A 73 -0.77 -15.89 6.29
N PHE A 74 -0.08 -16.05 5.16
CA PHE A 74 0.15 -14.92 4.26
C PHE A 74 -1.17 -14.31 3.75
N ARG A 75 -2.16 -15.15 3.38
CA ARG A 75 -3.52 -14.68 3.03
C ARG A 75 -4.15 -13.86 4.15
N GLN A 76 -4.03 -14.29 5.40
CA GLN A 76 -4.57 -13.53 6.55
C GLN A 76 -3.96 -12.13 6.62
N PHE A 77 -2.63 -12.03 6.54
CA PHE A 77 -1.94 -10.73 6.52
C PHE A 77 -2.33 -9.86 5.32
N LEU A 78 -2.53 -10.47 4.14
CA LEU A 78 -3.00 -9.75 2.96
C LEU A 78 -4.43 -9.19 3.14
N TYR A 79 -5.31 -9.89 3.86
CA TYR A 79 -6.62 -9.32 4.23
C TYR A 79 -6.51 -8.17 5.23
N ILE A 80 -5.56 -8.22 6.16
CA ILE A 80 -5.26 -7.09 7.07
C ILE A 80 -4.75 -5.88 6.26
N THR A 81 -3.89 -6.12 5.26
CA THR A 81 -3.45 -5.08 4.33
C THR A 81 -4.62 -4.43 3.59
N LEU A 82 -5.58 -5.22 3.09
CA LEU A 82 -6.80 -4.69 2.45
C LEU A 82 -7.63 -3.83 3.41
N GLY A 83 -7.74 -4.24 4.68
CA GLY A 83 -8.38 -3.43 5.72
C GLY A 83 -7.67 -2.09 5.93
N SER A 84 -6.33 -2.09 5.97
CA SER A 84 -5.53 -0.86 6.08
C SER A 84 -5.70 0.06 4.87
N CYS A 85 -5.84 -0.50 3.66
CA CYS A 85 -6.14 0.29 2.46
C CYS A 85 -7.51 0.98 2.56
N ALA A 86 -8.56 0.25 2.96
CA ALA A 86 -9.90 0.80 3.08
C ALA A 86 -10.01 1.87 4.17
N GLU A 87 -9.32 1.67 5.30
CA GLU A 87 -9.27 2.66 6.38
C GLU A 87 -8.57 3.95 5.90
N LEU A 88 -7.44 3.84 5.21
CA LEU A 88 -6.72 5.00 4.68
C LEU A 88 -7.51 5.74 3.61
N GLU A 89 -8.22 5.01 2.73
CA GLU A 89 -9.13 5.61 1.75
C GLU A 89 -10.25 6.41 2.44
N THR A 90 -10.86 5.84 3.49
CA THR A 90 -11.87 6.54 4.29
C THR A 90 -11.30 7.83 4.91
N GLN A 91 -10.09 7.78 5.45
CA GLN A 91 -9.44 8.95 6.05
C GLN A 91 -9.05 10.01 5.01
N LEU A 92 -8.71 9.61 3.77
CA LEU A 92 -8.48 10.55 2.66
C LEU A 92 -9.77 11.27 2.27
N LEU A 93 -10.91 10.56 2.22
CA LEU A 93 -12.21 11.18 1.98
C LEU A 93 -12.55 12.18 3.08
N ILE A 94 -12.35 11.82 4.36
CA ILE A 94 -12.56 12.73 5.49
C ILE A 94 -11.68 13.96 5.41
N ALA A 95 -10.39 13.79 5.08
CA ALA A 95 -9.46 14.91 4.95
C ALA A 95 -9.87 15.90 3.84
N ASP A 96 -10.47 15.41 2.75
CA ASP A 96 -10.98 16.24 1.65
C ASP A 96 -12.27 16.96 2.03
N GLU A 97 -13.21 16.29 2.71
CA GLU A 97 -14.44 16.92 3.24
C GLU A 97 -14.16 18.01 4.29
N LEU A 98 -12.99 17.95 4.93
CA LEU A 98 -12.50 18.96 5.88
C LEU A 98 -11.61 20.03 5.21
N ASP A 99 -11.47 20.01 3.88
CA ASP A 99 -10.62 20.92 3.09
C ASP A 99 -9.13 20.88 3.49
N TYR A 100 -8.63 19.77 4.04
CA TYR A 100 -7.22 19.63 4.45
C TYR A 100 -6.28 19.24 3.31
N ILE A 101 -6.83 18.73 2.21
CA ILE A 101 -6.08 18.25 1.04
C ILE A 101 -6.76 18.69 -0.24
N ASP A 102 -6.00 18.74 -1.35
CA ASP A 102 -6.58 18.95 -2.66
C ASP A 102 -7.14 17.65 -3.24
N THR A 103 -8.25 17.77 -3.97
CA THR A 103 -8.96 16.65 -4.60
C THR A 103 -8.07 15.83 -5.53
N LYS A 104 -7.11 16.47 -6.22
CA LYS A 104 -6.20 15.75 -7.12
C LYS A 104 -5.24 14.85 -6.32
N SER A 105 -4.66 15.32 -5.23
CA SER A 105 -3.84 14.50 -4.34
C SER A 105 -4.62 13.32 -3.77
N LYS A 106 -5.87 13.56 -3.34
CA LYS A 106 -6.79 12.49 -2.90
C LYS A 106 -6.97 11.42 -3.96
N GLU A 107 -7.44 11.80 -5.15
CA GLU A 107 -7.74 10.87 -6.25
C GLU A 107 -6.51 10.04 -6.65
N ASN A 108 -5.34 10.69 -6.75
CA ASN A 108 -4.09 10.00 -7.08
C ASN A 108 -3.68 8.94 -6.03
N ILE A 109 -4.01 9.15 -4.75
CA ILE A 109 -3.68 8.16 -3.70
C ILE A 109 -4.74 7.07 -3.66
N ILE A 110 -6.02 7.40 -3.83
CA ILE A 110 -7.11 6.42 -3.93
C ILE A 110 -6.88 5.47 -5.12
N GLU A 111 -6.39 5.98 -6.26
CA GLU A 111 -6.05 5.13 -7.40
C GLU A 111 -4.92 4.13 -7.07
N ASP A 112 -3.87 4.58 -6.37
CA ASP A 112 -2.80 3.69 -5.88
C ASP A 112 -3.34 2.61 -4.94
N LEU A 113 -4.21 2.98 -3.99
CA LEU A 113 -4.82 2.04 -3.05
C LEU A 113 -5.67 0.99 -3.77
N ASN A 114 -6.46 1.43 -4.75
CA ASN A 114 -7.25 0.54 -5.61
C ASN A 114 -6.36 -0.36 -6.48
N HIS A 115 -5.20 0.13 -6.93
CA HIS A 115 -4.23 -0.69 -7.64
C HIS A 115 -3.65 -1.79 -6.74
N ILE A 116 -3.19 -1.42 -5.53
CA ILE A 116 -2.67 -2.37 -4.54
C ILE A 116 -3.72 -3.42 -4.20
N SER A 117 -4.96 -3.01 -3.91
CA SER A 117 -6.04 -3.91 -3.56
C SER A 117 -6.32 -4.94 -4.66
N ARG A 118 -6.38 -4.52 -5.93
CA ARG A 118 -6.55 -5.44 -7.07
C ARG A 118 -5.40 -6.45 -7.19
N MET A 119 -4.17 -6.00 -6.99
CA MET A 119 -3.01 -6.89 -7.00
C MET A 119 -3.07 -7.91 -5.85
N ILE A 120 -3.46 -7.48 -4.65
CA ILE A 120 -3.63 -8.34 -3.49
C ILE A 120 -4.73 -9.38 -3.74
N TYR A 121 -5.90 -9.00 -4.25
CA TYR A 121 -6.96 -9.95 -4.58
C TYR A 121 -6.50 -11.02 -5.57
N ASN A 122 -5.74 -10.63 -6.60
CA ASN A 122 -5.19 -11.57 -7.57
C ASN A 122 -4.14 -12.50 -6.94
N LEU A 123 -3.31 -11.99 -6.02
CA LEU A 123 -2.34 -12.80 -5.29
C LEU A 123 -3.04 -13.79 -4.36
N ILE A 124 -4.03 -13.36 -3.57
CA ILE A 124 -4.81 -14.22 -2.69
C ILE A 124 -5.45 -15.36 -3.48
N LYS A 125 -5.98 -15.13 -4.69
CA LYS A 125 -6.54 -16.21 -5.53
C LYS A 125 -5.52 -17.28 -5.92
N ARG A 126 -4.24 -16.91 -6.04
CA ARG A 126 -3.14 -17.80 -6.44
C ARG A 126 -2.53 -18.54 -5.25
N LEU A 127 -2.40 -17.83 -4.11
CA LEU A 127 -2.57 -18.25 -2.71
C LEU A 127 -2.32 -19.70 -2.29
#